data_AF-A0A936WJU9-F1
#
_entry.id   AF-A0A936WJU9-F1
#
_cell.length_a   1.000
_cell.length_b   1.000
_cell.length_c   1.000
_cell.angle_alpha   90.00
_cell.angle_beta   90.00
_cell.angle_gamma   90.00
#
_symmetry.space_group_name_H-M   'P 1'
#
loop_
_entity.id
_entity.type
_entity.pdbx_description
1 polymer ?
#
loop_
_entity_poly.entity_id
_entity_poly.type
_entity_poly.pdbx_seq_one_letter_code
_entity_poly.pdbx_strand_id
1 'polypeptide(L)'
;MPLNLLRRITGGGLAAAYVFSNVVGAHAVETSLWKERREAADRQRASGELYARLPGVHPAAGPDAILPNLAPSFTQSENPSLVEILPPDAVETLGWLPAAVAAHGDIRRVHMAKKAGGPLVVHLQDVHENEEAQRNLAGLVGGLRAAGRADVVGLEGAVGAFHLEPYRSAPPDIARALAGEFVHLGYLTGPEAAAITAPQPTLLWGVEDRALYKKHVDAFSAAEKSRAVLARRVRELSETASGLRDGLYPARLRALDERRLAHAAKRESLSQYTSALWETPVAKGSFPNVARLVNLLSEEKRIDFKRVEAERQALIDALVRVVSPASLDRLVNESLRFREGRSPMDVTMISSRLLPGPRDPLVRLPLAERLHRLRAERRNHPTGEVAGRIE
;
A
#
# COMPACT_ATOMS: atom_id res chain seq x y z
N MET A 1 28.25 16.13 48.49
CA MET A 1 26.81 16.07 48.10
C MET A 1 26.32 14.65 48.37
N PRO A 2 25.20 14.44 49.08
CA PRO A 2 24.75 13.08 49.40
C PRO A 2 24.37 12.33 48.11
N LEU A 3 24.75 11.06 48.01
CA LEU A 3 24.57 10.20 46.83
C LEU A 3 23.10 10.16 46.34
N ASN A 4 22.16 10.33 47.26
CA ASN A 4 20.72 10.39 46.98
C ASN A 4 20.29 11.65 46.23
N LEU A 5 20.96 12.78 46.45
CA LEU A 5 20.66 14.02 45.74
C LEU A 5 21.15 13.94 44.28
N LEU A 6 22.32 13.35 44.06
CA LEU A 6 22.85 13.14 42.71
C LEU A 6 21.94 12.22 41.88
N ARG A 7 21.43 11.13 42.46
CA ARG A 7 20.49 10.21 41.79
C ARG A 7 19.15 10.85 41.44
N ARG A 8 18.65 11.75 42.28
CA ARG A 8 17.40 12.49 42.01
C ARG A 8 17.57 13.50 40.88
N ILE A 9 18.71 14.20 40.84
CA ILE A 9 19.02 15.15 39.78
C ILE A 9 19.21 14.43 38.44
N THR A 10 19.96 13.33 38.40
CA THR A 10 20.15 12.54 37.17
C THR A 10 18.86 11.86 36.71
N GLY A 11 18.07 11.30 37.63
CA GLY A 11 16.76 10.72 37.30
C GLY A 11 15.77 11.76 36.76
N GLY A 12 15.71 12.95 37.36
CA GLY A 12 14.89 14.05 36.87
C GLY A 12 15.33 14.56 35.49
N GLY A 13 16.64 14.66 35.26
CA GLY A 13 17.21 15.03 33.97
C GLY A 13 16.86 14.02 32.86
N LEU A 14 16.96 12.72 33.13
CA LEU A 14 16.60 11.68 32.17
C LEU A 14 15.10 11.64 31.86
N ALA A 15 14.23 11.82 32.87
CA ALA A 15 12.79 11.88 32.68
C ALA A 15 12.38 13.12 31.85
N ALA A 16 12.97 14.28 32.13
CA ALA A 16 12.74 15.50 31.37
C ALA A 16 13.23 15.36 29.91
N ALA A 17 14.40 14.76 29.69
CA ALA A 17 14.92 14.49 28.36
C ALA A 17 14.02 13.51 27.58
N TYR A 18 13.50 12.47 28.24
CA TYR A 18 12.60 11.49 27.63
C TYR A 18 11.25 12.11 27.24
N VAL A 19 10.64 12.92 28.12
CA VAL A 19 9.39 13.62 27.83
C VAL A 19 9.59 14.66 26.72
N PHE A 20 10.71 15.40 26.77
CA PHE A 20 11.01 16.37 25.73
C PHE A 20 11.23 15.72 24.37
N SER A 21 11.96 14.60 24.28
CA SER A 21 12.21 13.94 23.00
C SER A 21 10.99 13.21 22.43
N ASN A 22 10.20 12.52 23.27
CA ASN A 22 9.12 11.66 22.81
C ASN A 22 7.74 12.33 22.74
N VAL A 23 7.53 13.42 23.49
CA VAL A 23 6.23 14.11 23.53
C VAL A 23 6.32 15.46 22.84
N VAL A 24 7.26 16.31 23.26
CA VAL A 24 7.36 17.69 22.74
C VAL A 24 8.08 17.73 21.40
N GLY A 25 9.21 17.04 21.27
CA GLY A 25 10.04 16.99 20.06
C GLY A 25 9.36 16.24 18.92
N ALA A 26 8.73 15.10 19.20
CA ALA A 26 7.93 14.37 18.21
C ALA A 26 6.76 15.21 17.68
N HIS A 27 6.05 15.93 18.57
CA HIS A 27 4.95 16.83 18.17
C HIS A 27 5.43 18.07 17.38
N ALA A 28 6.61 18.61 17.72
CA ALA A 28 7.22 19.73 17.00
C ALA A 28 7.65 19.34 15.56
N VAL A 29 8.16 18.12 15.37
CA VAL A 29 8.52 17.57 14.05
C VAL A 29 7.27 17.30 13.20
N GLU A 30 6.19 16.81 13.81
CA GLU A 30 4.92 16.62 13.08
C GLU A 30 4.31 17.97 12.67
N THR A 31 4.30 18.96 13.56
CA THR A 31 3.75 20.29 13.25
C THR A 31 4.57 21.06 12.22
N SER A 32 5.91 20.93 12.21
CA SER A 32 6.76 21.51 11.17
C SER A 32 6.55 20.83 9.82
N LEU A 33 6.40 19.50 9.80
CA LEU A 33 6.12 18.72 8.58
C LEU A 33 4.76 19.09 7.96
N TRP A 34 3.73 19.31 8.77
CA TRP A 34 2.42 19.77 8.27
C TRP A 34 2.41 21.24 7.84
N LYS A 35 3.29 22.07 8.39
CA LYS A 35 3.47 23.46 7.97
C LYS A 35 4.23 23.52 6.64
N GLU A 36 5.34 22.79 6.51
CA GLU A 36 6.12 22.67 5.27
C GLU A 36 5.32 22.07 4.12
N ARG A 37 4.45 21.08 4.39
CA ARG A 37 3.56 20.50 3.38
C ARG A 37 2.46 21.46 2.91
N ARG A 38 1.92 22.29 3.81
CA ARG A 38 0.96 23.35 3.43
C ARG A 38 1.64 24.42 2.60
N GLU A 39 2.82 24.87 3.01
CA GLU A 39 3.62 25.83 2.24
C GLU A 39 4.06 25.26 0.88
N ALA A 40 4.38 23.97 0.79
CA ALA A 40 4.69 23.30 -0.48
C ALA A 40 3.48 23.21 -1.42
N ALA A 41 2.30 22.89 -0.88
CA ALA A 41 1.04 22.87 -1.63
C ALA A 41 0.64 24.28 -2.11
N ASP A 42 0.87 25.32 -1.29
CA ASP A 42 0.58 26.70 -1.66
C ASP A 42 1.61 27.26 -2.67
N ARG A 43 2.89 26.86 -2.58
CA ARG A 43 3.91 27.15 -3.62
C ARG A 43 3.55 26.52 -4.96
N GLN A 44 3.04 25.28 -4.97
CA GLN A 44 2.57 24.61 -6.20
C GLN A 44 1.32 25.25 -6.82
N ARG A 45 0.46 25.88 -6.00
CA ARG A 45 -0.70 26.63 -6.49
C ARG A 45 -0.32 28.02 -7.02
N ALA A 46 0.66 28.67 -6.39
CA ALA A 46 1.11 30.01 -6.76
C ALA A 46 2.02 30.03 -8.00
N SER A 47 2.74 28.94 -8.28
CA SER A 47 3.76 28.94 -9.35
C SER A 47 3.19 28.89 -10.77
N GLY A 48 1.91 28.58 -10.99
CA GLY A 48 1.23 28.73 -12.29
C GLY A 48 1.83 27.98 -13.51
N GLU A 49 2.95 27.29 -13.35
CA GLU A 49 3.69 26.60 -14.39
C GLU A 49 3.55 25.09 -14.21
N LEU A 50 2.71 24.48 -15.04
CA LEU A 50 2.64 23.03 -15.22
C LEU A 50 2.55 22.71 -16.71
N TYR A 51 3.70 22.78 -17.39
CA TYR A 51 3.91 22.01 -18.60
C TYR A 51 4.08 20.54 -18.21
N ALA A 52 3.16 19.71 -18.71
CA ALA A 52 3.25 18.26 -18.88
C ALA A 52 4.00 17.44 -17.81
N ARG A 53 3.32 17.15 -16.71
CA ARG A 53 3.49 15.88 -15.97
C ARG A 53 2.16 15.14 -15.98
N LEU A 54 2.15 13.91 -16.53
CA LEU A 54 1.05 12.96 -16.31
C LEU A 54 1.08 12.50 -14.84
N PRO A 55 -0.09 12.21 -14.23
CA PRO A 55 -0.24 12.13 -12.79
C PRO A 55 0.40 10.86 -12.24
N GLY A 56 1.59 11.03 -11.64
CA GLY A 56 2.08 10.12 -10.62
C GLY A 56 1.10 10.11 -9.44
N VAL A 57 0.84 8.90 -8.95
CA VAL A 57 0.06 8.52 -7.78
C VAL A 57 -0.05 9.64 -6.72
N HIS A 58 -1.28 10.05 -6.44
CA HIS A 58 -1.65 10.97 -5.36
C HIS A 58 -1.07 10.51 -4.00
N PRO A 59 -0.55 11.42 -3.16
CA PRO A 59 -0.67 11.26 -1.73
C PRO A 59 -2.09 11.67 -1.32
N ALA A 60 -2.89 10.71 -0.89
CA ALA A 60 -4.15 10.97 -0.20
C ALA A 60 -3.86 11.66 1.15
N ALA A 61 -4.51 12.79 1.44
CA ALA A 61 -4.96 13.18 2.79
C ALA A 61 -5.66 14.55 2.75
N GLY A 62 -6.96 14.53 2.43
CA GLY A 62 -7.91 15.50 2.99
C GLY A 62 -8.47 14.98 4.33
N PRO A 63 -9.21 15.78 5.09
CA PRO A 63 -9.75 15.41 6.40
C PRO A 63 -10.76 14.24 6.42
N ASP A 64 -11.06 13.62 5.27
CA ASP A 64 -11.75 12.33 5.16
C ASP A 64 -10.81 11.12 5.35
N ALA A 65 -9.51 11.33 5.58
CA ALA A 65 -8.50 10.27 5.77
C ALA A 65 -8.46 9.67 7.19
N ILE A 66 -9.58 9.71 7.92
CA ILE A 66 -9.80 8.92 9.14
C ILE A 66 -10.73 7.76 8.80
N LEU A 67 -10.33 6.97 7.82
CA LEU A 67 -10.59 5.55 7.90
C LEU A 67 -9.27 4.96 8.37
N PRO A 68 -9.24 4.04 9.36
CA PRO A 68 -8.07 3.19 9.48
C PRO A 68 -7.85 2.65 8.07
N ASN A 69 -6.58 2.56 7.68
CA ASN A 69 -6.19 1.77 6.53
C ASN A 69 -6.68 0.33 6.83
N LEU A 70 -7.96 0.05 6.59
CA LEU A 70 -8.38 -1.01 5.70
C LEU A 70 -7.66 -0.69 4.39
N ALA A 71 -6.32 -0.83 4.42
CA ALA A 71 -5.68 -1.56 3.38
C ALA A 71 -6.68 -2.70 3.16
N PRO A 72 -7.19 -2.92 1.94
CA PRO A 72 -7.52 -4.29 1.68
C PRO A 72 -6.30 -5.02 2.27
N SER A 73 -6.55 -6.01 3.12
CA SER A 73 -5.87 -7.22 2.77
C SER A 73 -6.12 -7.31 1.25
N PHE A 74 -5.17 -6.79 0.44
CA PHE A 74 -4.36 -7.67 -0.34
C PHE A 74 -4.11 -8.82 0.63
N THR A 75 -5.13 -9.69 0.76
CA THR A 75 -5.01 -11.12 0.61
C THR A 75 -3.73 -11.18 -0.16
N GLN A 76 -2.64 -11.63 0.49
CA GLN A 76 -1.47 -12.16 -0.22
C GLN A 76 -2.02 -12.53 -1.56
N SER A 77 -1.69 -11.72 -2.60
CA SER A 77 -2.44 -11.75 -3.87
C SER A 77 -2.82 -13.19 -4.02
N GLU A 78 -4.11 -13.54 -4.09
CA GLU A 78 -4.51 -14.92 -4.42
C GLU A 78 -3.95 -15.10 -5.84
N ASN A 79 -2.63 -15.15 -5.95
CA ASN A 79 -1.81 -15.78 -6.90
C ASN A 79 -2.26 -17.19 -6.60
N PRO A 80 -3.17 -17.71 -7.43
CA PRO A 80 -3.48 -19.10 -7.33
C PRO A 80 -2.12 -19.79 -7.31
N SER A 81 -1.95 -20.73 -6.39
CA SER A 81 -0.70 -21.49 -6.36
C SER A 81 -0.42 -21.93 -7.80
N LEU A 82 0.84 -21.92 -8.29
CA LEU A 82 1.08 -22.33 -9.68
C LEU A 82 0.43 -23.69 -9.99
N VAL A 83 0.25 -24.53 -8.96
CA VAL A 83 -0.51 -25.79 -8.98
C VAL A 83 -1.99 -25.62 -9.38
N GLU A 84 -2.64 -24.52 -9.02
CA GLU A 84 -4.02 -24.20 -9.42
C GLU A 84 -4.12 -23.65 -10.85
N ILE A 85 -3.06 -23.02 -11.37
CA ILE A 85 -3.06 -22.40 -12.72
C ILE A 85 -2.53 -23.36 -13.78
N LEU A 86 -1.57 -24.21 -13.42
CA LEU A 86 -0.87 -25.08 -14.34
C LEU A 86 -1.53 -26.48 -14.37
N PRO A 87 -1.65 -27.10 -15.55
CA PRO A 87 -1.94 -28.52 -15.63
C PRO A 87 -0.79 -29.34 -15.00
N PRO A 88 -1.05 -30.57 -14.51
CA PRO A 88 -0.09 -31.35 -13.72
C PRO A 88 1.27 -31.59 -14.39
N ASP A 89 1.28 -31.77 -15.71
CA ASP A 89 2.48 -31.94 -16.54
C ASP A 89 3.34 -30.66 -16.61
N ALA A 90 2.71 -29.49 -16.57
CA ALA A 90 3.42 -28.22 -16.51
C ALA A 90 4.00 -27.92 -15.12
N VAL A 91 3.43 -28.48 -14.04
CA VAL A 91 3.98 -28.33 -12.68
C VAL A 91 5.35 -29.00 -12.57
N GLU A 92 5.55 -30.17 -13.19
CA GLU A 92 6.82 -30.87 -13.17
C GLU A 92 7.92 -30.07 -13.91
N THR A 93 7.56 -29.39 -14.99
CA THR A 93 8.51 -28.62 -15.82
C THR A 93 8.76 -27.18 -15.32
N LEU A 94 7.76 -26.56 -14.67
CA LEU A 94 7.81 -25.17 -14.22
C LEU A 94 7.80 -25.00 -12.69
N GLY A 95 7.88 -26.10 -11.92
CA GLY A 95 7.85 -26.06 -10.46
C GLY A 95 8.98 -25.25 -9.81
N TRP A 96 10.06 -24.98 -10.55
CA TRP A 96 11.15 -24.10 -10.13
C TRP A 96 10.80 -22.60 -10.20
N LEU A 97 9.84 -22.20 -11.04
CA LEU A 97 9.57 -20.80 -11.37
C LEU A 97 9.12 -19.96 -10.17
N PRO A 98 8.18 -20.40 -9.29
CA PRO A 98 7.78 -19.60 -8.13
C PRO A 98 8.97 -19.28 -7.23
N ALA A 99 9.83 -20.28 -6.96
CA ALA A 99 10.98 -20.10 -6.10
C ALA A 99 11.99 -19.10 -6.71
N ALA A 100 12.15 -19.10 -8.03
CA ALA A 100 13.05 -18.17 -8.72
C ALA A 100 12.57 -16.71 -8.72
N VAL A 101 11.25 -16.46 -8.61
CA VAL A 101 10.68 -15.12 -8.74
C VAL A 101 10.11 -14.54 -7.44
N ALA A 102 9.75 -15.37 -6.45
CA ALA A 102 8.98 -14.96 -5.26
C ALA A 102 9.61 -13.83 -4.43
N ALA A 103 10.94 -13.67 -4.46
CA ALA A 103 11.62 -12.59 -3.73
C ALA A 103 11.46 -11.21 -4.39
N HIS A 104 11.12 -11.17 -5.68
CA HIS A 104 11.21 -9.96 -6.50
C HIS A 104 10.00 -9.72 -7.41
N GLY A 105 9.01 -10.63 -7.44
CA GLY A 105 7.81 -10.44 -8.25
C GLY A 105 6.80 -11.57 -8.12
N ASP A 106 5.71 -11.39 -8.86
CA ASP A 106 4.54 -12.27 -8.86
C ASP A 106 4.19 -12.76 -10.26
N ILE A 107 3.70 -13.99 -10.36
CA ILE A 107 3.24 -14.57 -11.63
C ILE A 107 1.78 -14.16 -11.86
N ARG A 108 1.55 -13.27 -12.83
CA ARG A 108 0.20 -12.77 -13.14
C ARG A 108 -0.61 -13.71 -14.03
N ARG A 109 0.03 -14.33 -15.02
CA ARG A 109 -0.62 -15.17 -16.03
C ARG A 109 0.34 -16.22 -16.55
N VAL A 110 -0.21 -17.37 -16.94
CA VAL A 110 0.51 -18.39 -17.69
C VAL A 110 -0.30 -18.76 -18.92
N HIS A 111 0.39 -18.88 -20.06
CA HIS A 111 -0.20 -19.30 -21.33
C HIS A 111 0.53 -20.53 -21.84
N MET A 112 -0.22 -21.59 -22.11
CA MET A 112 0.34 -22.82 -22.67
C MET A 112 0.57 -22.66 -24.17
N ALA A 113 1.71 -23.13 -24.64
CA ALA A 113 1.98 -23.21 -26.07
C ALA A 113 1.01 -24.19 -26.72
N LYS A 114 0.51 -23.86 -27.92
CA LYS A 114 -0.36 -24.75 -28.69
C LYS A 114 0.32 -26.05 -29.13
N LYS A 115 1.66 -26.04 -29.21
CA LYS A 115 2.49 -27.19 -29.58
C LYS A 115 3.38 -27.56 -28.40
N ALA A 116 3.49 -28.85 -28.12
CA ALA A 116 4.42 -29.37 -27.14
C ALA A 116 5.87 -29.02 -27.53
N GLY A 117 6.72 -28.75 -26.52
CA GLY A 117 8.13 -28.38 -26.73
C GLY A 117 8.36 -26.97 -27.25
N GLY A 118 7.37 -26.08 -27.18
CA GLY A 118 7.57 -24.65 -27.45
C GLY A 118 8.53 -23.99 -26.45
N PRO A 119 9.20 -22.88 -26.83
CA PRO A 119 10.10 -22.17 -25.92
C PRO A 119 9.35 -21.56 -24.74
N LEU A 120 9.97 -21.55 -23.56
CA LEU A 120 9.49 -20.78 -22.43
C LEU A 120 9.80 -19.30 -22.66
N VAL A 121 8.76 -18.47 -22.64
CA VAL A 121 8.89 -17.00 -22.66
C VAL A 121 8.40 -16.46 -21.33
N VAL A 122 9.29 -15.81 -20.60
CA VAL A 122 8.95 -15.10 -19.36
C VAL A 122 8.83 -13.62 -19.69
N HIS A 123 7.61 -13.08 -19.58
CA HIS A 123 7.35 -11.67 -19.80
C HIS A 123 7.40 -10.92 -18.46
N LEU A 124 8.39 -10.03 -18.32
CA LEU A 124 8.56 -9.21 -17.13
C LEU A 124 7.91 -7.84 -17.37
N GLN A 125 7.04 -7.42 -16.46
CA GLN A 125 6.36 -6.12 -16.55
C GLN A 125 7.12 -5.08 -15.74
N ASP A 126 7.32 -3.91 -16.34
CA ASP A 126 8.02 -2.79 -15.73
C ASP A 126 7.07 -1.61 -15.48
N VAL A 127 7.27 -0.93 -14.35
CA VAL A 127 6.76 0.41 -14.11
C VAL A 127 7.96 1.35 -14.17
N HIS A 128 8.13 1.98 -15.33
CA HIS A 128 9.31 2.78 -15.65
C HIS A 128 9.62 3.85 -14.60
N GLU A 129 10.91 4.19 -14.49
CA GLU A 129 11.43 5.24 -13.60
C GLU A 129 11.13 5.02 -12.10
N ASN A 130 10.71 3.81 -11.71
CA ASN A 130 10.56 3.41 -10.32
C ASN A 130 11.77 2.58 -9.87
N GLU A 131 12.61 3.16 -9.02
CA GLU A 131 13.85 2.51 -8.56
C GLU A 131 13.61 1.14 -7.91
N GLU A 132 12.60 1.01 -7.05
CA GLU A 132 12.26 -0.26 -6.39
C GLU A 132 11.88 -1.33 -7.42
N ALA A 133 11.05 -0.96 -8.41
CA ALA A 133 10.67 -1.84 -9.49
C ALA A 133 11.88 -2.27 -10.33
N GLN A 134 12.81 -1.35 -10.66
CA GLN A 134 14.03 -1.68 -11.39
C GLN A 134 14.94 -2.62 -10.59
N ARG A 135 15.09 -2.41 -9.27
CA ARG A 135 15.84 -3.32 -8.39
C ARG A 135 15.21 -4.71 -8.34
N ASN A 136 13.89 -4.79 -8.26
CA ASN A 136 13.15 -6.05 -8.32
C ASN A 136 13.30 -6.72 -9.68
N LEU A 137 13.25 -5.96 -10.78
CA LEU A 137 13.45 -6.46 -12.13
C LEU A 137 14.87 -7.02 -12.32
N ALA A 138 15.89 -6.37 -11.76
CA ALA A 138 17.25 -6.90 -11.71
C ALA A 138 17.31 -8.23 -10.94
N GLY A 139 16.63 -8.31 -9.79
CA GLY A 139 16.51 -9.53 -8.98
C GLY A 139 15.79 -10.66 -9.71
N LEU A 140 14.73 -10.38 -10.46
CA LEU A 140 14.01 -11.34 -11.29
C LEU A 140 14.90 -11.91 -12.38
N VAL A 141 15.62 -11.05 -13.12
CA VAL A 141 16.59 -11.49 -14.13
C VAL A 141 17.68 -12.36 -13.49
N GLY A 142 18.19 -11.96 -12.33
CA GLY A 142 19.18 -12.71 -11.56
C GLY A 142 18.67 -14.09 -11.12
N GLY A 143 17.45 -14.18 -10.60
CA GLY A 143 16.82 -15.43 -10.16
C GLY A 143 16.58 -16.40 -11.31
N LEU A 144 16.07 -15.91 -12.44
CA LEU A 144 15.86 -16.71 -13.65
C LEU A 144 17.19 -17.23 -14.25
N ARG A 145 18.24 -16.40 -14.20
CA ARG A 145 19.60 -16.80 -14.60
C ARG A 145 20.19 -17.85 -13.66
N ALA A 146 20.07 -17.65 -12.35
CA ALA A 146 20.56 -18.60 -11.35
C ALA A 146 19.88 -19.97 -11.46
N ALA A 147 18.62 -20.01 -11.90
CA ALA A 147 17.90 -21.24 -12.21
C ALA A 147 18.38 -21.93 -13.50
N GLY A 148 19.24 -21.30 -14.31
CA GLY A 148 19.68 -21.80 -15.61
C GLY A 148 18.60 -21.76 -16.68
N ARG A 149 17.67 -20.80 -16.60
CA ARG A 149 16.45 -20.77 -17.42
C ARG A 149 16.26 -19.52 -18.26
N ALA A 150 17.18 -18.57 -18.19
CA ALA A 150 17.19 -17.38 -19.04
C ALA A 150 18.51 -17.32 -19.79
N ASP A 151 18.51 -17.56 -21.11
CA ASP A 151 19.71 -17.46 -21.95
C ASP A 151 19.83 -16.10 -22.63
N VAL A 152 18.69 -15.46 -22.89
CA VAL A 152 18.56 -14.16 -23.56
C VAL A 152 17.52 -13.33 -22.82
N VAL A 153 17.80 -12.05 -22.60
CA VAL A 153 16.84 -11.10 -22.05
C VAL A 153 16.55 -10.04 -23.11
N GLY A 154 15.30 -10.02 -23.58
CA GLY A 154 14.81 -9.04 -24.54
C GLY A 154 14.47 -7.72 -23.86
N LEU A 155 14.91 -6.58 -24.40
CA LEU A 155 14.61 -5.25 -23.87
C LEU A 155 13.83 -4.38 -24.86
N GLU A 156 12.77 -3.76 -24.37
CA GLU A 156 12.00 -2.71 -25.05
C GLU A 156 12.85 -1.44 -25.16
N GLY A 157 12.64 -0.64 -26.22
CA GLY A 157 13.33 0.64 -26.41
C GLY A 157 14.76 0.55 -26.94
N ALA A 158 15.26 -0.65 -27.24
CA ALA A 158 16.58 -0.88 -27.83
C ALA A 158 16.52 -1.83 -29.02
N VAL A 159 17.57 -1.80 -29.87
CA VAL A 159 17.69 -2.67 -31.05
C VAL A 159 19.06 -3.37 -31.04
N GLY A 160 19.05 -4.69 -31.11
CA GLY A 160 20.27 -5.50 -31.26
C GLY A 160 20.99 -5.79 -29.94
N ALA A 161 22.18 -6.40 -30.04
CA ALA A 161 22.96 -6.77 -28.86
C ALA A 161 23.51 -5.56 -28.10
N PHE A 162 23.50 -5.64 -26.77
CA PHE A 162 24.15 -4.65 -25.92
C PHE A 162 25.64 -4.98 -25.76
N HIS A 163 26.49 -3.95 -25.77
CA HIS A 163 27.93 -4.06 -25.51
C HIS A 163 28.22 -3.77 -24.04
N LEU A 164 28.11 -4.78 -23.19
CA LEU A 164 28.24 -4.62 -21.73
C LEU A 164 29.63 -4.99 -21.19
N GLU A 165 30.49 -5.58 -22.01
CA GLU A 165 31.82 -6.06 -21.62
C GLU A 165 32.67 -4.99 -20.91
N PRO A 166 32.72 -3.71 -21.38
CA PRO A 166 33.52 -2.69 -20.71
C PRO A 166 33.05 -2.38 -19.28
N TYR A 167 31.76 -2.58 -18.98
CA TYR A 167 31.19 -2.29 -17.66
C TYR A 167 31.35 -3.46 -16.69
N ARG A 168 31.66 -4.65 -17.20
CA ARG A 168 31.88 -5.87 -16.40
C ARG A 168 33.33 -6.04 -15.94
N SER A 169 34.28 -5.24 -16.46
CA SER A 169 35.70 -5.35 -16.11
C SER A 169 36.04 -4.74 -14.74
N ALA A 170 35.13 -3.97 -14.15
CA ALA A 170 35.32 -3.43 -12.80
C ALA A 170 35.23 -4.55 -11.74
N PRO A 171 35.91 -4.40 -10.59
CA PRO A 171 35.71 -5.29 -9.44
C PRO A 171 34.22 -5.46 -9.08
N PRO A 172 33.75 -6.65 -8.70
CA PRO A 172 32.31 -6.93 -8.54
C PRO A 172 31.58 -6.03 -7.54
N ASP A 173 32.25 -5.58 -6.49
CA ASP A 173 31.75 -4.62 -5.51
C ASP A 173 31.58 -3.22 -6.11
N ILE A 174 32.57 -2.76 -6.88
CA ILE A 174 32.52 -1.48 -7.60
C ILE A 174 31.45 -1.51 -8.69
N ALA A 175 31.39 -2.57 -9.50
CA ALA A 175 30.37 -2.74 -10.53
C ALA A 175 28.96 -2.69 -9.94
N ARG A 176 28.75 -3.33 -8.78
CA ARG A 176 27.45 -3.32 -8.09
C ARG A 176 27.09 -1.95 -7.52
N ALA A 177 28.05 -1.25 -6.94
CA ALA A 177 27.84 0.10 -6.42
C ALA A 177 27.46 1.08 -7.55
N LEU A 178 28.22 1.08 -8.66
CA LEU A 178 27.96 1.94 -9.80
C LEU A 178 26.64 1.60 -10.51
N ALA A 179 26.35 0.32 -10.72
CA ALA A 179 25.09 -0.09 -11.34
C ALA A 179 23.89 0.32 -10.45
N GLY A 180 24.00 0.17 -9.13
CA GLY A 180 22.97 0.62 -8.19
C GLY A 180 22.74 2.13 -8.27
N GLU A 181 23.81 2.92 -8.31
CA GLU A 181 23.71 4.38 -8.46
C GLU A 181 23.10 4.78 -9.81
N PHE A 182 23.48 4.12 -10.90
CA PHE A 182 22.92 4.42 -12.22
C PHE A 182 21.46 3.99 -12.37
N VAL A 183 21.01 2.95 -11.66
CA VAL A 183 19.57 2.65 -11.54
C VAL A 183 18.86 3.74 -10.75
N HIS A 184 19.43 4.20 -9.63
CA HIS A 184 18.88 5.30 -8.83
C HIS A 184 18.74 6.59 -9.65
N LEU A 185 19.73 6.91 -10.48
CA LEU A 185 19.73 8.08 -11.37
C LEU A 185 18.89 7.89 -12.64
N GLY A 186 18.36 6.69 -12.91
CA GLY A 186 17.57 6.38 -14.10
C GLY A 186 18.40 6.24 -15.40
N TYR A 187 19.72 6.06 -15.29
CA TYR A 187 20.60 5.81 -16.44
C TYR A 187 20.66 4.35 -16.86
N LEU A 188 20.38 3.42 -15.94
CA LEU A 188 20.27 1.99 -16.22
C LEU A 188 18.92 1.45 -15.79
N THR A 189 18.42 0.51 -16.55
CA THR A 189 17.30 -0.37 -16.17
C THR A 189 17.78 -1.52 -15.30
N GLY A 190 16.86 -2.17 -14.60
CA GLY A 190 17.11 -3.35 -13.78
C GLY A 190 17.82 -4.48 -14.55
N PRO A 191 17.36 -4.87 -15.75
CA PRO A 191 18.02 -5.90 -16.54
C PRO A 191 19.45 -5.54 -16.96
N GLU A 192 19.72 -4.27 -17.27
CA GLU A 192 21.08 -3.80 -17.58
C GLU A 192 21.98 -3.87 -16.35
N ALA A 193 21.49 -3.42 -15.19
CA ALA A 193 22.21 -3.55 -13.93
C ALA A 193 22.48 -5.03 -13.57
N ALA A 194 21.51 -5.92 -13.79
CA ALA A 194 21.69 -7.36 -13.60
C ALA A 194 22.74 -7.92 -14.56
N ALA A 195 22.70 -7.55 -15.84
CA ALA A 195 23.65 -8.03 -16.83
C ALA A 195 25.07 -7.50 -16.62
N ILE A 196 25.24 -6.33 -16.00
CA ILE A 196 26.55 -5.80 -15.59
C ILE A 196 27.07 -6.52 -14.35
N THR A 197 26.21 -6.77 -13.36
CA THR A 197 26.63 -7.24 -12.03
C THR A 197 26.59 -8.76 -11.84
N ALA A 198 25.92 -9.50 -12.73
CA ALA A 198 25.81 -10.94 -12.64
C ALA A 198 27.18 -11.64 -12.77
N PRO A 199 27.43 -12.74 -12.03
CA PRO A 199 28.67 -13.50 -12.14
C PRO A 199 28.93 -14.01 -13.56
N GLN A 200 27.88 -14.45 -14.25
CA GLN A 200 27.93 -14.91 -15.64
C GLN A 200 27.31 -13.86 -16.58
N PRO A 201 27.88 -13.67 -17.79
CA PRO A 201 27.34 -12.72 -18.75
C PRO A 201 25.93 -13.12 -19.17
N THR A 202 25.04 -12.14 -19.16
CA THR A 202 23.66 -12.27 -19.64
C THR A 202 23.57 -11.57 -20.98
N LEU A 203 23.22 -12.30 -22.05
CA LEU A 203 22.95 -11.67 -23.34
C LEU A 203 21.69 -10.81 -23.22
N LEU A 204 21.86 -9.49 -23.35
CA LEU A 204 20.77 -8.54 -23.55
C LEU A 204 20.60 -8.26 -25.04
N TRP A 205 19.35 -8.27 -25.49
CA TRP A 205 19.01 -8.02 -26.88
C TRP A 205 17.83 -7.05 -26.96
N GLY A 206 18.04 -5.93 -27.63
CA GLY A 206 16.99 -4.99 -27.95
C GLY A 206 16.01 -5.58 -28.96
N VAL A 207 14.74 -5.70 -28.57
CA VAL A 207 13.68 -6.33 -29.38
C VAL A 207 12.79 -5.32 -30.11
N GLU A 208 13.17 -4.04 -30.11
CA GLU A 208 12.40 -2.99 -30.76
C GLU A 208 12.47 -3.08 -32.28
N ASP A 209 11.35 -2.76 -32.95
CA ASP A 209 11.34 -2.52 -34.39
C ASP A 209 11.59 -1.03 -34.63
N ARG A 210 12.79 -0.70 -35.12
CA ARG A 210 13.19 0.69 -35.37
C ARG A 210 12.23 1.45 -36.29
N ALA A 211 11.64 0.78 -37.29
CA ALA A 211 10.72 1.42 -38.22
C ALA A 211 9.36 1.70 -37.55
N LEU A 212 8.86 0.77 -36.72
CA LEU A 212 7.65 1.00 -35.92
C LEU A 212 7.87 2.08 -34.87
N TYR A 213 8.98 2.04 -34.14
CA TYR A 213 9.37 3.08 -33.19
C TYR A 213 9.35 4.47 -33.84
N LYS A 214 9.99 4.61 -35.00
CA LYS A 214 9.99 5.88 -35.73
C LYS A 214 8.57 6.33 -36.11
N LYS A 215 7.73 5.42 -36.60
CA LYS A 215 6.33 5.73 -36.93
C LYS A 215 5.55 6.21 -35.70
N HIS A 216 5.78 5.62 -34.53
CA HIS A 216 5.16 6.07 -33.28
C HIS A 216 5.63 7.47 -32.87
N VAL A 217 6.93 7.75 -32.96
CA VAL A 217 7.48 9.09 -32.68
C VAL A 217 6.91 10.14 -33.65
N ASP A 218 6.85 9.82 -34.94
CA ASP A 218 6.30 10.73 -35.96
C ASP A 218 4.80 10.98 -35.71
N ALA A 219 4.03 9.94 -35.37
CA ALA A 219 2.61 10.05 -35.04
C ALA A 219 2.38 10.90 -33.79
N PHE A 220 3.17 10.70 -32.74
CA PHE A 220 3.11 11.51 -31.52
C PHE A 220 3.45 12.98 -31.83
N SER A 221 4.52 13.25 -32.57
CA SER A 221 4.92 14.60 -32.96
C SER A 221 3.83 15.31 -33.79
N ALA A 222 3.20 14.59 -34.73
CA ALA A 222 2.09 15.12 -35.52
C ALA A 222 0.86 15.43 -34.67
N ALA A 223 0.53 14.56 -33.71
CA ALA A 223 -0.57 14.77 -32.78
C ALA A 223 -0.32 15.97 -31.86
N GLU A 224 0.90 16.12 -31.34
CA GLU A 224 1.25 17.20 -30.42
C GLU A 224 1.11 18.58 -31.08
N LYS A 225 1.49 18.71 -32.36
CA LYS A 225 1.27 19.95 -33.14
C LYS A 225 -0.20 20.37 -33.20
N SER A 226 -1.12 19.40 -33.18
CA SER A 226 -2.56 19.64 -33.26
C SER A 226 -3.23 19.73 -31.87
N ARG A 227 -2.50 19.45 -30.79
CA ARG A 227 -3.04 19.29 -29.44
C ARG A 227 -3.81 20.52 -28.97
N ALA A 228 -3.25 21.72 -29.13
CA ALA A 228 -3.90 22.95 -28.67
C ALA A 228 -5.22 23.23 -29.41
N VAL A 229 -5.24 23.01 -30.74
CA VAL A 229 -6.42 23.20 -31.59
C VAL A 229 -7.49 22.16 -31.27
N LEU A 230 -7.12 20.88 -31.18
CA LEU A 230 -8.04 19.81 -30.81
C LEU A 230 -8.57 19.98 -29.40
N ALA A 231 -7.74 20.36 -28.44
CA ALA A 231 -8.17 20.62 -27.06
C ALA A 231 -9.18 21.77 -27.00
N ARG A 232 -8.95 22.86 -27.76
CA ARG A 232 -9.94 23.94 -27.87
C ARG A 232 -11.25 23.44 -28.48
N ARG A 233 -11.18 22.66 -29.56
CA ARG A 233 -12.38 22.14 -30.22
C ARG A 233 -13.16 21.18 -29.32
N VAL A 234 -12.48 20.31 -28.58
CA VAL A 234 -13.10 19.41 -27.60
C VAL A 234 -13.76 20.20 -26.48
N ARG A 235 -13.15 21.30 -25.99
CA ARG A 235 -13.79 22.19 -25.02
C ARG A 235 -15.06 22.84 -25.59
N GLU A 236 -14.99 23.45 -26.77
CA GLU A 236 -16.16 24.06 -27.43
C GLU A 236 -17.32 23.06 -27.61
N LEU A 237 -17.01 21.84 -28.06
CA LEU A 237 -18.00 20.76 -28.21
C LEU A 237 -18.56 20.32 -26.86
N SER A 238 -17.73 20.25 -25.83
CA SER A 238 -18.15 19.87 -24.48
C SER A 238 -19.05 20.94 -23.86
N GLU A 239 -18.74 22.22 -24.04
CA GLU A 239 -19.54 23.37 -23.59
C GLU A 239 -20.89 23.40 -24.30
N THR A 240 -20.89 23.22 -25.63
CA THR A 240 -22.11 23.12 -26.43
C THR A 240 -22.98 21.96 -25.97
N ALA A 241 -22.39 20.77 -25.78
CA ALA A 241 -23.09 19.60 -25.30
C ALA A 241 -23.65 19.83 -23.88
N SER A 242 -22.92 20.54 -23.01
CA SER A 242 -23.37 20.86 -21.66
C SER A 242 -24.56 21.81 -21.68
N GLY A 243 -24.52 22.87 -22.49
CA GLY A 243 -25.65 23.78 -22.65
C GLY A 243 -26.90 23.10 -23.20
N LEU A 244 -26.75 22.15 -24.13
CA LEU A 244 -27.87 21.34 -24.62
C LEU A 244 -28.46 20.44 -23.53
N ARG A 245 -27.64 19.89 -22.62
CA ARG A 245 -28.15 19.09 -21.48
C ARG A 245 -29.02 19.92 -20.56
N ASP A 246 -28.66 21.18 -20.32
CA ASP A 246 -29.47 22.06 -19.46
C ASP A 246 -30.88 22.27 -20.03
N GLY A 247 -31.01 22.37 -21.36
CA GLY A 247 -32.31 22.51 -22.02
C GLY A 247 -33.09 21.20 -22.20
N LEU A 248 -32.39 20.07 -22.40
CA LEU A 248 -33.02 18.79 -22.75
C LEU A 248 -33.26 17.87 -21.55
N TYR A 249 -32.48 17.97 -20.49
CA TYR A 249 -32.57 17.04 -19.38
C TYR A 249 -33.72 17.43 -18.44
N PRO A 250 -34.67 16.51 -18.15
CA PRO A 250 -35.57 16.69 -17.02
C PRO A 250 -34.78 16.70 -15.71
N ALA A 251 -35.34 17.34 -14.67
CA ALA A 251 -34.64 17.58 -13.40
C ALA A 251 -33.95 16.34 -12.82
N ARG A 252 -34.60 15.17 -12.91
CA ARG A 252 -34.04 13.90 -12.42
C ARG A 252 -32.80 13.45 -13.18
N LEU A 253 -32.76 13.62 -14.50
CA LEU A 253 -31.58 13.28 -15.31
C LEU A 253 -30.46 14.28 -15.10
N ARG A 254 -30.78 15.56 -14.90
CA ARG A 254 -29.80 16.59 -14.55
C ARG A 254 -29.09 16.27 -13.24
N ALA A 255 -29.84 15.97 -12.18
CA ALA A 255 -29.28 15.59 -10.88
C ALA A 255 -28.41 14.32 -10.96
N LEU A 256 -28.78 13.34 -11.79
CA LEU A 256 -27.97 12.15 -12.01
C LEU A 256 -26.67 12.47 -12.74
N ASP A 257 -26.72 13.28 -13.80
CA ASP A 257 -25.53 13.64 -14.59
C ASP A 257 -24.56 14.53 -13.78
N GLU A 258 -25.08 15.45 -12.98
CA GLU A 258 -24.28 16.28 -12.07
C GLU A 258 -23.47 15.41 -11.09
N ARG A 259 -24.08 14.38 -10.50
CA ARG A 259 -23.38 13.43 -9.62
C ARG A 259 -22.35 12.60 -10.37
N ARG A 260 -22.70 12.10 -11.57
CA ARG A 260 -21.75 11.37 -12.43
C ARG A 260 -20.52 12.23 -12.73
N LEU A 261 -20.72 13.50 -13.06
CA LEU A 261 -19.65 14.46 -13.33
C LEU A 261 -18.85 14.81 -12.06
N ALA A 262 -19.52 14.96 -10.91
CA ALA A 262 -18.86 15.20 -9.63
C ALA A 262 -17.95 14.03 -9.23
N HIS A 263 -18.43 12.80 -9.36
CA HIS A 263 -17.64 11.59 -9.12
C HIS A 263 -16.47 11.46 -10.10
N ALA A 264 -16.70 11.64 -11.40
CA ALA A 264 -15.64 11.59 -12.42
C ALA A 264 -14.55 12.64 -12.17
N ALA A 265 -14.93 13.81 -11.67
CA ALA A 265 -14.02 14.89 -11.28
C ALA A 265 -13.42 14.71 -9.86
N LYS A 266 -13.68 13.58 -9.19
CA LYS A 266 -13.25 13.29 -7.80
C LYS A 266 -13.72 14.32 -6.75
N ARG A 267 -14.82 15.04 -7.03
CA ARG A 267 -15.50 15.96 -6.09
C ARG A 267 -16.52 15.25 -5.20
N GLU A 268 -16.97 14.08 -5.62
CA GLU A 268 -17.84 13.18 -4.86
C GLU A 268 -17.11 11.85 -4.68
N SER A 269 -17.11 11.31 -3.46
CA SER A 269 -16.47 10.03 -3.19
C SER A 269 -17.26 8.87 -3.80
N LEU A 270 -16.60 7.72 -4.02
CA LEU A 270 -17.28 6.51 -4.49
C LEU A 270 -18.44 6.12 -3.57
N SER A 271 -18.27 6.27 -2.26
CA SER A 271 -19.29 5.96 -1.26
C SER A 271 -20.52 6.86 -1.39
N GLN A 272 -20.32 8.17 -1.58
CA GLN A 272 -21.39 9.15 -1.79
C GLN A 272 -22.12 8.88 -3.10
N TYR A 273 -21.37 8.69 -4.19
CA TYR A 273 -21.91 8.45 -5.52
C TYR A 273 -22.70 7.13 -5.58
N THR A 274 -22.16 6.05 -5.04
CA THR A 274 -22.83 4.73 -5.00
C THR A 274 -24.11 4.78 -4.17
N SER A 275 -24.08 5.47 -3.03
CA SER A 275 -25.30 5.67 -2.21
C SER A 275 -26.36 6.45 -3.00
N ALA A 276 -25.97 7.52 -3.68
CA ALA A 276 -26.90 8.32 -4.47
C ALA A 276 -27.50 7.55 -5.66
N LEU A 277 -26.69 6.71 -6.34
CA LEU A 277 -27.19 5.82 -7.39
C LEU A 277 -28.17 4.78 -6.83
N TRP A 278 -27.92 4.26 -5.63
CA TRP A 278 -28.79 3.27 -4.98
C TRP A 278 -30.18 3.81 -4.62
N GLU A 279 -30.30 5.11 -4.40
CA GLU A 279 -31.59 5.79 -4.18
C GLU A 279 -32.39 6.00 -5.48
N THR A 280 -31.76 5.83 -6.64
CA THR A 280 -32.50 5.86 -7.90
C THR A 280 -33.29 4.55 -8.11
N PRO A 281 -34.43 4.58 -8.82
CA PRO A 281 -35.17 3.38 -9.18
C PRO A 281 -34.40 2.52 -10.19
N VAL A 282 -33.45 1.75 -9.68
CA VAL A 282 -32.73 0.67 -10.37
C VAL A 282 -33.23 -0.68 -9.86
N ALA A 283 -33.08 -1.73 -10.67
CA ALA A 283 -33.37 -3.09 -10.24
C ALA A 283 -32.33 -3.55 -9.20
N LYS A 284 -32.54 -3.21 -7.93
CA LYS A 284 -31.60 -3.48 -6.82
C LYS A 284 -31.17 -4.95 -6.74
N GLY A 285 -32.08 -5.88 -7.08
CA GLY A 285 -31.78 -7.32 -7.12
C GLY A 285 -30.71 -7.73 -8.14
N SER A 286 -30.48 -6.91 -9.17
CA SER A 286 -29.43 -7.14 -10.18
C SER A 286 -28.03 -6.75 -9.71
N PHE A 287 -27.89 -6.08 -8.57
CA PHE A 287 -26.62 -5.53 -8.09
C PHE A 287 -26.31 -5.93 -6.63
N PRO A 288 -26.14 -7.24 -6.34
CA PRO A 288 -25.98 -7.73 -4.97
C PRO A 288 -24.74 -7.17 -4.25
N ASN A 289 -23.63 -6.98 -4.98
CA ASN A 289 -22.40 -6.41 -4.40
C ASN A 289 -22.54 -4.91 -4.09
N VAL A 290 -23.32 -4.17 -4.89
CA VAL A 290 -23.63 -2.77 -4.60
C VAL A 290 -24.53 -2.68 -3.37
N ALA A 291 -25.51 -3.59 -3.25
CA ALA A 291 -26.35 -3.68 -2.05
C ALA A 291 -25.50 -3.90 -0.79
N ARG A 292 -24.55 -4.84 -0.83
CA ARG A 292 -23.62 -5.10 0.28
C ARG A 292 -22.79 -3.86 0.61
N LEU A 293 -22.24 -3.18 -0.39
CA LEU A 293 -21.46 -1.96 -0.20
C LEU A 293 -22.30 -0.85 0.45
N VAL A 294 -23.51 -0.58 -0.05
CA VAL A 294 -24.37 0.46 0.52
C VAL A 294 -24.77 0.13 1.95
N ASN A 295 -25.06 -1.14 2.25
CA ASN A 295 -25.33 -1.59 3.62
C ASN A 295 -24.11 -1.37 4.52
N LEU A 296 -22.92 -1.77 4.07
CA LEU A 296 -21.67 -1.56 4.81
C LEU A 296 -21.42 -0.08 5.08
N LEU A 297 -21.59 0.79 4.08
CA LEU A 297 -21.44 2.24 4.23
C LEU A 297 -22.46 2.82 5.22
N SER A 298 -23.66 2.24 5.30
CA SER A 298 -24.67 2.64 6.28
C SER A 298 -24.30 2.21 7.70
N GLU A 299 -23.69 1.03 7.86
CA GLU A 299 -23.18 0.54 9.15
C GLU A 299 -21.98 1.35 9.62
N GLU A 300 -21.04 1.65 8.72
CA GLU A 300 -19.85 2.45 8.99
C GLU A 300 -20.20 3.85 9.50
N LYS A 301 -21.21 4.51 8.90
CA LYS A 301 -21.71 5.81 9.38
C LYS A 301 -22.25 5.79 10.81
N ARG A 302 -22.59 4.60 11.34
CA ARG A 302 -23.09 4.43 12.72
C ARG A 302 -21.96 4.19 13.71
N ILE A 303 -20.71 4.04 13.26
CA ILE A 303 -19.55 3.88 14.13
C ILE A 303 -19.25 5.21 14.81
N ASP A 304 -19.32 5.23 16.14
CA ASP A 304 -18.84 6.36 16.94
C ASP A 304 -17.32 6.22 17.14
N PHE A 305 -16.55 6.80 16.23
CA PHE A 305 -15.09 6.76 16.29
C PHE A 305 -14.51 7.38 17.57
N LYS A 306 -15.20 8.35 18.19
CA LYS A 306 -14.76 8.90 19.47
C LYS A 306 -14.87 7.86 20.58
N ARG A 307 -15.98 7.12 20.59
CA ARG A 307 -16.18 6.01 21.52
C ARG A 307 -15.20 4.87 21.25
N VAL A 308 -14.99 4.49 19.98
CA VAL A 308 -14.01 3.45 19.60
C VAL A 308 -12.61 3.84 20.11
N GLU A 309 -12.21 5.10 19.94
CA GLU A 309 -10.90 5.56 20.39
C GLU A 309 -10.79 5.61 21.92
N ALA A 310 -11.85 6.00 22.63
CA ALA A 310 -11.90 5.94 24.08
C ALA A 310 -11.81 4.49 24.61
N GLU A 311 -12.54 3.55 24.00
CA GLU A 311 -12.48 2.12 24.32
C GLU A 311 -11.09 1.54 24.03
N ARG A 312 -10.46 1.95 22.91
CA ARG A 312 -9.09 1.58 22.53
C ARG A 312 -8.09 2.06 23.58
N GLN A 313 -8.17 3.33 23.99
CA GLN A 313 -7.27 3.88 25.01
C GLN A 313 -7.45 3.18 26.35
N ALA A 314 -8.70 2.94 26.79
CA ALA A 314 -8.97 2.21 28.02
C ALA A 314 -8.41 0.78 28.00
N LEU A 315 -8.48 0.10 26.85
CA LEU A 315 -7.88 -1.20 26.65
C LEU A 315 -6.35 -1.14 26.76
N ILE A 316 -5.70 -0.16 26.12
CA ILE A 316 -4.24 0.03 26.19
C ILE A 316 -3.81 0.29 27.64
N ASP A 317 -4.49 1.19 28.35
CA ASP A 317 -4.20 1.51 29.74
C ASP A 317 -4.34 0.29 30.65
N ALA A 318 -5.36 -0.55 30.41
CA ALA A 318 -5.53 -1.80 31.13
C ALA A 318 -4.42 -2.80 30.81
N LEU A 319 -4.01 -2.92 29.55
CA LEU A 319 -2.94 -3.82 29.13
C LEU A 319 -1.59 -3.40 29.72
N VAL A 320 -1.24 -2.11 29.71
CA VAL A 320 0.03 -1.61 30.28
C VAL A 320 0.15 -1.91 31.78
N ARG A 321 -0.97 -1.96 32.51
CA ARG A 321 -0.97 -2.27 33.95
C ARG A 321 -0.76 -3.75 34.28
N VAL A 322 -1.12 -4.65 33.37
CA VAL A 322 -1.17 -6.10 33.62
C VAL A 322 -0.07 -6.85 32.89
N VAL A 323 0.38 -6.34 31.74
CA VAL A 323 1.33 -7.00 30.86
C VAL A 323 2.75 -6.53 31.18
N SER A 324 3.71 -7.45 31.23
CA SER A 324 5.12 -7.11 31.46
C SER A 324 5.68 -6.25 30.31
N PRO A 325 6.70 -5.40 30.55
CA PRO A 325 7.31 -4.58 29.50
C PRO A 325 7.72 -5.39 28.26
N ALA A 326 8.34 -6.55 28.46
CA ALA A 326 8.77 -7.43 27.36
C ALA A 326 7.61 -8.05 26.55
N SER A 327 6.43 -8.21 27.16
CA SER A 327 5.22 -8.66 26.45
C SER A 327 4.52 -7.48 25.75
N LEU A 328 4.57 -6.29 26.32
CA LEU A 328 4.08 -5.07 25.66
C LEU A 328 4.91 -4.75 24.41
N ASP A 329 6.24 -4.83 24.49
CA ASP A 329 7.14 -4.63 23.34
C ASP A 329 6.85 -5.64 22.22
N ARG A 330 6.57 -6.89 22.57
CA ARG A 330 6.17 -7.92 21.60
C ARG A 330 4.83 -7.60 20.96
N LEU A 331 3.84 -7.15 21.73
CA LEU A 331 2.54 -6.74 21.21
C LEU A 331 2.66 -5.57 20.22
N VAL A 332 3.45 -4.55 20.58
CA VAL A 332 3.72 -3.39 19.71
C VAL A 332 4.41 -3.85 18.42
N ASN A 333 5.46 -4.67 18.52
CA ASN A 333 6.18 -5.18 17.35
C ASN A 333 5.29 -6.03 16.43
N GLU A 334 4.44 -6.89 16.98
CA GLU A 334 3.48 -7.66 16.16
C GLU A 334 2.42 -6.76 15.53
N SER A 335 1.97 -5.70 16.22
CA SER A 335 1.03 -4.73 15.64
C SER A 335 1.65 -3.94 14.48
N LEU A 336 2.94 -3.60 14.56
CA LEU A 336 3.68 -2.96 13.46
C LEU A 336 3.84 -3.91 12.28
N ARG A 337 4.23 -5.16 12.53
CA ARG A 337 4.34 -6.20 11.48
C ARG A 337 3.01 -6.46 10.78
N PHE A 338 1.90 -6.46 11.51
CA PHE A 338 0.57 -6.55 10.91
C PHE A 338 0.25 -5.33 10.04
N ARG A 339 0.49 -4.12 10.54
CA ARG A 339 0.27 -2.88 9.77
C ARG A 339 1.10 -2.81 8.49
N GLU A 340 2.27 -3.44 8.50
CA GLU A 340 3.16 -3.58 7.34
C GLU A 340 2.79 -4.75 6.42
N GLY A 341 1.73 -5.51 6.72
CA GLY A 341 1.33 -6.69 5.95
C GLY A 341 2.26 -7.90 6.09
N ARG A 342 3.20 -7.88 7.04
CA ARG A 342 4.23 -8.92 7.27
C ARG A 342 3.77 -10.06 8.19
N SER A 343 2.56 -9.97 8.73
CA SER A 343 1.95 -10.96 9.60
C SER A 343 0.43 -10.86 9.46
N PRO A 344 -0.34 -11.96 9.36
CA PRO A 344 -1.79 -11.91 9.51
C PRO A 344 -2.14 -11.66 10.99
N MET A 345 -2.96 -10.64 11.31
CA MET A 345 -3.43 -10.47 12.69
C MET A 345 -4.41 -11.59 13.01
N ASP A 346 -3.94 -12.54 13.81
CA ASP A 346 -4.82 -13.39 14.58
C ASP A 346 -4.84 -12.91 16.04
N VAL A 347 -5.87 -12.15 16.38
CA VAL A 347 -6.07 -11.59 17.73
C VAL A 347 -6.12 -12.70 18.80
N THR A 348 -6.56 -13.90 18.43
CA THR A 348 -6.58 -15.05 19.35
C THR A 348 -5.17 -15.59 19.62
N MET A 349 -4.29 -15.61 18.61
CA MET A 349 -2.88 -15.99 18.75
C MET A 349 -2.09 -15.00 19.63
N ILE A 350 -2.38 -13.70 19.54
CA ILE A 350 -1.76 -12.66 20.37
C ILE A 350 -2.15 -12.85 21.85
N SER A 351 -3.42 -13.12 22.13
CA SER A 351 -3.91 -13.32 23.52
C SER A 351 -3.29 -14.55 24.20
N SER A 352 -3.09 -15.64 23.45
CA SER A 352 -2.54 -16.90 23.97
C SER A 352 -1.02 -16.87 24.22
N ARG A 353 -0.29 -15.99 23.53
CA ARG A 353 1.18 -15.87 23.62
C ARG A 353 1.64 -14.77 24.59
N LEU A 354 0.81 -13.77 24.86
CA LEU A 354 1.18 -12.63 25.71
C LEU A 354 0.80 -12.77 27.18
N LEU A 355 -0.25 -13.54 27.47
CA LEU A 355 -0.67 -13.80 28.84
C LEU A 355 0.05 -15.06 29.37
N PRO A 356 0.74 -14.98 30.53
CA PRO A 356 1.37 -16.16 31.12
C PRO A 356 0.34 -17.25 31.39
N GLY A 357 0.71 -18.51 31.13
CA GLY A 357 -0.12 -19.69 31.39
C GLY A 357 -0.63 -19.79 32.83
N PRO A 358 -1.70 -20.57 33.08
CA PRO A 358 -2.57 -20.41 34.23
C PRO A 358 -1.90 -20.85 35.54
N ARG A 359 -1.87 -19.95 36.53
CA ARG A 359 -1.92 -20.32 37.95
C ARG A 359 -3.26 -19.99 38.60
N ASP A 360 -4.20 -19.39 37.86
CA ASP A 360 -5.52 -19.02 38.38
C ASP A 360 -6.63 -19.93 37.79
N PRO A 361 -7.36 -20.69 38.63
CA PRO A 361 -8.43 -21.60 38.19
C PRO A 361 -9.59 -20.90 37.48
N LEU A 362 -9.76 -19.57 37.59
CA LEU A 362 -10.79 -18.83 36.87
C LEU A 362 -10.55 -18.74 35.35
N VAL A 363 -9.30 -18.93 34.90
CA VAL A 363 -8.90 -18.80 33.49
C VAL A 363 -9.27 -20.03 32.65
N ARG A 364 -9.65 -21.15 33.28
CA ARG A 364 -10.08 -22.37 32.56
C ARG A 364 -11.54 -22.34 32.08
N LEU A 365 -12.31 -21.33 32.46
CA LEU A 365 -13.72 -21.24 32.07
C LEU A 365 -13.89 -20.44 30.77
N PRO A 366 -14.86 -20.80 29.90
CA PRO A 366 -15.30 -19.97 28.78
C PRO A 366 -15.59 -18.53 29.22
N LEU A 367 -15.31 -17.54 28.35
CA LEU A 367 -15.40 -16.11 28.67
C LEU A 367 -16.76 -15.68 29.25
N ALA A 368 -17.85 -16.28 28.75
CA ALA A 368 -19.21 -16.05 29.25
C ALA A 368 -19.38 -16.46 30.73
N GLU A 369 -18.75 -17.54 31.16
CA GLU A 369 -18.79 -18.05 32.54
C GLU A 369 -17.95 -17.19 33.50
N ARG A 370 -16.80 -16.68 33.02
CA ARG A 370 -15.96 -15.72 33.76
C ARG A 370 -16.72 -14.44 34.09
N LEU A 371 -17.43 -13.88 33.10
CA LEU A 371 -18.23 -12.68 33.28
C LEU A 371 -19.43 -12.91 34.22
N HIS A 372 -20.00 -14.12 34.24
CA HIS A 372 -21.09 -14.47 35.15
C HIS A 372 -20.64 -14.59 36.62
N ARG A 373 -19.46 -15.18 36.89
CA ARG A 373 -18.92 -15.29 38.27
C ARG A 373 -18.46 -13.95 38.84
N LEU A 374 -17.81 -13.11 38.04
CA LEU A 374 -17.42 -11.75 38.46
C LEU A 374 -18.64 -10.88 38.83
N ARG A 375 -19.81 -11.13 38.21
CA ARG A 375 -21.08 -10.47 38.59
C ARG A 375 -21.68 -11.02 39.88
N ALA A 376 -21.46 -12.30 40.20
CA ALA A 376 -21.93 -12.93 41.42
C ALA A 376 -21.11 -12.51 42.66
N GLU A 377 -19.78 -12.41 42.52
CA GLU A 377 -18.89 -11.95 43.61
C GLU A 377 -19.15 -10.49 43.99
N ARG A 378 -19.51 -9.64 43.01
CA ARG A 378 -19.87 -8.24 43.24
C ARG A 378 -21.17 -8.04 44.03
N ARG A 379 -22.03 -9.06 44.12
CA ARG A 379 -23.28 -9.00 44.91
C ARG A 379 -23.10 -9.42 46.38
N ASN A 380 -21.98 -10.04 46.74
CA ASN A 380 -21.77 -10.64 48.07
C ASN A 380 -20.82 -9.86 48.99
N HIS A 381 -20.37 -8.66 48.62
CA HIS A 381 -19.63 -7.78 49.53
C HIS A 381 -20.54 -6.69 50.13
N PRO A 382 -20.79 -6.68 51.45
CA PRO A 382 -21.51 -5.60 52.10
C PRO A 382 -20.58 -4.38 52.22
N THR A 383 -21.01 -3.24 51.68
CA THR A 383 -20.35 -1.95 51.87
C THR A 383 -20.48 -1.52 53.33
N GLY A 384 -19.39 -1.62 54.09
CA GLY A 384 -19.29 -1.06 55.44
C GLY A 384 -19.15 0.46 55.40
N GLU A 385 -20.07 1.14 56.07
CA GLU A 385 -20.00 2.56 56.44
C GLU A 385 -18.74 2.86 57.27
N VAL A 386 -18.07 3.97 56.97
CA VAL A 386 -17.28 4.71 57.95
C VAL A 386 -17.59 6.20 57.80
N ALA A 387 -18.26 6.72 58.82
CA ALA A 387 -18.50 8.13 59.05
C ALA A 387 -17.22 8.85 59.52
N GLY A 388 -17.07 10.11 59.15
CA GLY A 388 -16.05 11.02 59.69
C GLY A 388 -16.40 12.48 59.39
N ARG A 389 -17.01 13.15 60.39
CA ARG A 389 -17.22 14.61 60.46
C ARG A 389 -15.89 15.33 60.69
N ILE A 390 -15.69 16.45 60.00
CA ILE A 390 -14.99 17.64 60.52
C ILE A 390 -15.80 18.87 60.07
N GLU A 391 -15.97 19.79 61.02
CA GLU A 391 -16.68 21.08 60.95
C GLU A 391 -16.12 22.06 59.92
#